data_AF-A0A969BXK1-F1
#
_entry.id   AF-A0A969BXK1-F1
#
_cell.length_a   1.000
_cell.length_b   1.000
_cell.length_c   1.000
_cell.angle_alpha   90.00
_cell.angle_beta   90.00
_cell.angle_gamma   90.00
#
_symmetry.space_group_name_H-M   'P 1'
#
loop_
_entity.id
_entity.type
_entity.pdbx_description
1 polymer ?
#
loop_
_entity_poly.entity_id
_entity_poly.type
_entity_poly.pdbx_seq_one_letter_code
_entity_poly.pdbx_strand_id
1 'polypeptide(L)'
;MRGIGLSAAFLTQADNRIANGNQRLRVLRVQPIAITKDPITGGLAPQTTVLLLVFNYTTGKALRYQVNPQTGKALSSEVLSGQPAASEEEILAAAEVLYRQPDLARVAQQGILEDGFAVTPPPGQPTTDRYIQLRILNNNRTQLLRTVTVNLTQIAIVPTTD
;
A
#
# COMPACT_ATOMS: atom_id res chain seq x y z
N MET A 1 -19.99 7.53 -23.64
CA MET A 1 -19.60 6.69 -22.49
C MET A 1 -19.42 7.60 -21.29
N ARG A 2 -20.35 7.56 -20.33
CA ARG A 2 -20.28 8.40 -19.12
C ARG A 2 -19.43 7.65 -18.09
N GLY A 3 -18.30 8.24 -17.71
CA GLY A 3 -17.44 7.71 -16.66
C GLY A 3 -18.24 7.56 -15.37
N ILE A 4 -18.18 6.38 -14.78
CA ILE A 4 -18.67 6.15 -13.42
C ILE A 4 -17.69 6.89 -12.52
N GLY A 5 -18.01 8.15 -12.23
CA GLY A 5 -17.36 8.91 -11.18
C GLY A 5 -17.67 8.22 -9.86
N LEU A 6 -16.79 7.31 -9.44
CA LEU A 6 -16.64 6.97 -8.04
C LEU A 6 -16.31 8.29 -7.35
N SER A 7 -17.33 8.93 -6.76
CA SER A 7 -17.19 10.24 -6.15
C SER A 7 -16.02 10.19 -5.19
N ALA A 8 -15.16 11.21 -5.21
CA ALA A 8 -14.04 11.36 -4.29
C ALA A 8 -14.43 11.02 -2.84
N ALA A 9 -15.68 11.31 -2.43
CA ALA A 9 -16.25 10.99 -1.12
C ALA A 9 -16.21 9.50 -0.69
N PHE A 10 -16.26 8.53 -1.62
CA PHE A 10 -16.12 7.10 -1.29
C PHE A 10 -14.66 6.71 -1.02
N LEU A 11 -13.71 7.45 -1.60
CA LEU A 11 -12.28 7.29 -1.38
C LEU A 11 -11.81 8.12 -0.17
N THR A 12 -12.42 9.28 0.11
CA THR A 12 -12.08 10.12 1.27
C THR A 12 -12.55 9.56 2.60
N GLN A 13 -13.48 8.59 2.62
CA GLN A 13 -13.88 7.86 3.83
C GLN A 13 -13.11 6.54 4.01
N ALA A 14 -12.50 6.02 2.94
CA ALA A 14 -11.54 4.92 3.04
C ALA A 14 -10.16 5.42 3.53
N ASP A 15 -9.88 6.71 3.32
CA ASP A 15 -8.84 7.44 4.01
C ASP A 15 -9.20 7.65 5.48
N ASN A 16 -8.36 7.10 6.35
CA ASN A 16 -8.33 7.31 7.80
C ASN A 16 -9.47 6.69 8.62
N ARG A 17 -9.24 5.42 8.99
CA ARG A 17 -9.81 4.69 10.15
C ARG A 17 -11.04 3.84 9.83
N ILE A 18 -10.82 2.68 9.21
CA ILE A 18 -11.53 1.48 9.69
C ILE A 18 -10.92 1.13 11.06
N ALA A 19 -11.28 1.93 12.06
CA ALA A 19 -11.00 1.67 13.48
C ALA A 19 -11.96 0.59 13.97
N ASN A 20 -11.79 -0.64 13.46
CA ASN A 20 -12.19 -1.79 14.24
C ASN A 20 -11.11 -1.97 15.30
N GLY A 21 -11.38 -1.46 16.50
CA GLY A 21 -10.60 -1.60 17.75
C GLY A 21 -9.10 -1.87 17.62
N ASN A 22 -8.25 -0.87 17.87
CA ASN A 22 -6.78 -0.97 17.93
C ASN A 22 -6.04 -1.42 16.66
N GLN A 23 -6.70 -1.64 15.52
CA GLN A 23 -6.01 -2.03 14.30
C GLN A 23 -5.62 -0.84 13.42
N ARG A 24 -4.36 -0.77 13.00
CA ARG A 24 -3.85 0.18 12.01
C ARG A 24 -3.98 -0.44 10.62
N LEU A 25 -5.08 -0.14 9.93
CA LEU A 25 -5.36 -0.63 8.57
C LEU A 25 -5.09 0.46 7.53
N ARG A 26 -4.61 0.05 6.34
CA ARG A 26 -4.49 0.91 5.17
C ARG A 26 -4.93 0.18 3.92
N VAL A 27 -5.77 0.83 3.11
CA VAL A 27 -6.10 0.35 1.77
C VAL A 27 -4.91 0.64 0.86
N LEU A 28 -4.34 -0.39 0.25
CA LEU A 28 -3.23 -0.28 -0.67
C LEU A 28 -3.68 -0.15 -2.13
N ARG A 29 -4.83 -0.75 -2.46
CA ARG A 29 -5.35 -0.76 -3.83
C ARG A 29 -6.85 -1.01 -3.84
N VAL A 30 -7.53 -0.35 -4.78
CA VAL A 30 -8.93 -0.56 -5.12
C VAL A 30 -9.01 -0.95 -6.60
N GLN A 31 -9.61 -2.09 -6.92
CA GLN A 31 -9.79 -2.55 -8.29
C GLN A 31 -11.26 -2.94 -8.53
N PRO A 32 -11.98 -2.30 -9.47
CA PRO A 32 -13.29 -2.78 -9.86
C PRO A 32 -13.12 -4.11 -10.61
N ILE A 33 -13.91 -5.11 -10.23
CA ILE A 33 -14.03 -6.39 -10.93
C ILE A 33 -15.50 -6.59 -11.31
N ALA A 34 -15.76 -6.83 -12.59
CA ALA A 34 -17.06 -7.27 -13.04
C ALA A 34 -17.15 -8.78 -12.83
N ILE A 35 -18.07 -9.26 -11.99
CA ILE A 35 -18.37 -10.70 -11.94
C ILE A 35 -19.55 -10.95 -12.88
N THR A 36 -19.33 -11.82 -13.86
CA THR A 36 -20.37 -12.33 -14.77
C THR A 36 -20.64 -13.81 -14.49
N LYS A 37 -21.63 -14.07 -13.62
CA LYS A 37 -22.67 -15.14 -13.65
C LYS A 37 -23.16 -15.51 -12.24
N ASP A 38 -24.47 -15.59 -12.09
CA ASP A 38 -25.14 -16.16 -10.92
C ASP A 38 -25.00 -17.70 -10.94
N PRO A 39 -24.37 -18.32 -9.91
CA PRO A 39 -24.15 -19.76 -9.85
C PRO A 39 -25.42 -20.58 -9.53
N ILE A 40 -26.54 -19.93 -9.16
CA ILE A 40 -27.80 -20.60 -8.80
C ILE A 40 -28.79 -20.58 -9.96
N THR A 41 -28.84 -19.50 -10.73
CA THR A 41 -29.82 -19.34 -11.83
C THR A 41 -29.20 -19.44 -13.23
N GLY A 42 -27.88 -19.44 -13.35
CA GLY A 42 -27.19 -19.33 -14.65
C GLY A 42 -27.40 -17.97 -15.35
N GLY A 43 -28.15 -17.06 -14.73
CA GLY A 43 -28.45 -15.72 -15.22
C GLY A 43 -27.32 -14.73 -14.96
N LEU A 44 -27.14 -13.77 -15.87
CA LEU A 44 -26.21 -12.66 -15.70
C LEU A 44 -26.94 -11.48 -15.04
N ALA A 45 -26.94 -11.41 -13.70
CA ALA A 45 -27.09 -10.12 -13.05
C ALA A 45 -25.68 -9.52 -12.89
N PRO A 46 -25.32 -8.42 -13.58
CA PRO A 46 -24.01 -7.81 -13.45
C PRO A 46 -23.87 -7.22 -12.05
N GLN A 47 -23.31 -7.99 -11.12
CA GLN A 47 -22.92 -7.47 -9.83
C GLN A 47 -21.51 -6.90 -9.97
N THR A 48 -21.41 -5.58 -10.00
CA THR A 48 -20.12 -4.90 -9.88
C THR A 48 -19.58 -5.21 -8.49
N THR A 49 -18.38 -5.76 -8.42
CA THR A 49 -17.66 -6.01 -7.17
C THR A 49 -16.39 -5.17 -7.17
N VAL A 50 -15.94 -4.76 -5.99
CA VAL A 50 -14.67 -4.06 -5.82
C VAL A 50 -13.73 -4.95 -5.04
N LEU A 51 -12.53 -5.18 -5.57
CA LEU A 51 -11.44 -5.82 -4.86
C LEU A 51 -10.67 -4.74 -4.09
N LEU A 52 -10.57 -4.91 -2.78
CA LEU A 52 -9.73 -4.09 -1.91
C LEU A 52 -8.53 -4.90 -1.45
N LEU A 53 -7.34 -4.34 -1.61
CA LEU A 53 -6.12 -4.84 -1.00
C LEU A 53 -5.82 -3.97 0.22
N VAL A 54 -5.72 -4.58 1.39
CA VAL A 54 -5.56 -3.86 2.67
C VAL A 54 -4.35 -4.43 3.40
N PHE A 55 -3.49 -3.57 3.95
CA PHE A 55 -2.43 -3.97 4.86
C PHE A 55 -2.79 -3.60 6.29
N ASN A 56 -2.57 -4.55 7.20
CA ASN A 56 -2.77 -4.36 8.63
C ASN A 56 -1.41 -4.21 9.32
N TYR A 57 -1.04 -2.97 9.65
CA TYR A 57 0.21 -2.63 10.34
C TYR A 57 0.26 -3.12 11.79
N THR A 58 -0.87 -3.53 12.37
CA THR A 58 -0.89 -4.13 13.71
C THR A 58 -0.49 -5.61 13.68
N THR A 59 -0.83 -6.33 12.60
CA THR A 59 -0.57 -7.79 12.50
C THR A 59 0.50 -8.16 11.48
N GLY A 60 0.91 -7.20 10.64
CA GLY A 60 1.81 -7.43 9.50
C GLY A 60 1.19 -8.20 8.35
N LYS A 61 -0.14 -8.35 8.33
CA LYS A 61 -0.84 -9.17 7.33
C LYS A 61 -1.49 -8.32 6.26
N ALA A 62 -1.41 -8.80 5.02
CA ALA A 62 -2.18 -8.29 3.90
C ALA A 62 -3.48 -9.10 3.75
N LEU A 63 -4.57 -8.38 3.46
CA LEU A 63 -5.90 -8.93 3.27
C LEU A 63 -6.43 -8.49 1.90
N ARG A 64 -7.09 -9.41 1.22
CA ARG A 64 -7.88 -9.15 0.03
C ARG A 64 -9.35 -9.24 0.40
N TYR A 65 -10.10 -8.17 0.19
CA TYR A 65 -11.55 -8.16 0.32
C TYR A 65 -12.20 -8.07 -1.04
N GLN A 66 -13.29 -8.80 -1.25
CA GLN A 66 -14.25 -8.50 -2.29
C GLN A 66 -15.43 -7.80 -1.64
N VAL A 67 -15.81 -6.64 -2.14
CA VAL A 67 -16.82 -5.78 -1.54
C VAL A 67 -17.89 -5.46 -2.56
N ASN A 68 -19.16 -5.54 -2.14
CA ASN A 68 -20.25 -4.99 -2.92
C ASN A 68 -20.21 -3.45 -2.79
N PRO A 69 -19.92 -2.70 -3.87
CA PRO A 69 -19.76 -1.25 -3.82
C PRO A 69 -21.06 -0.51 -3.48
N GLN A 70 -22.22 -1.11 -3.72
CA GLN A 70 -23.51 -0.49 -3.39
C GLN A 70 -23.83 -0.56 -1.90
N THR A 71 -23.43 -1.64 -1.24
CA THR A 71 -23.78 -1.88 0.18
C THR A 71 -22.59 -1.71 1.13
N GLY A 72 -21.37 -1.62 0.61
CA GLY A 72 -20.13 -1.63 1.40
C GLY A 72 -19.85 -2.96 2.10
N LYS A 73 -20.69 -3.99 1.91
CA LYS A 73 -20.52 -5.27 2.59
C LYS A 73 -19.40 -6.08 1.93
N ALA A 74 -18.50 -6.60 2.76
CA ALA A 74 -17.54 -7.61 2.34
C ALA A 74 -18.28 -8.90 1.96
N LEU A 75 -18.11 -9.31 0.70
CA LEU A 75 -18.59 -10.57 0.15
C LEU A 75 -17.64 -11.72 0.50
N SER A 76 -16.34 -11.44 0.54
CA SER A 76 -15.31 -12.38 0.97
C SER A 76 -14.07 -11.66 1.49
N SER A 77 -13.26 -12.36 2.28
CA SER A 77 -11.97 -11.91 2.79
C SER A 77 -10.96 -13.04 2.75
N GLU A 78 -9.74 -12.75 2.32
CA GLU A 78 -8.64 -13.71 2.25
C GLU A 78 -7.35 -13.06 2.79
N VAL A 79 -6.60 -13.79 3.61
CA VAL A 79 -5.25 -13.38 4.00
C VAL A 79 -4.29 -13.77 2.88
N LEU A 80 -3.52 -12.81 2.37
CA LEU A 80 -2.59 -13.06 1.29
C LEU A 80 -1.27 -13.63 1.80
N SER A 81 -0.70 -14.54 1.02
CA SER A 81 0.69 -14.96 1.18
C SER A 81 1.62 -13.95 0.46
N GLY A 82 2.67 -13.53 1.15
CA GLY A 82 3.64 -12.56 0.63
C GLY A 82 3.31 -11.10 0.94
N GLN A 83 4.17 -10.20 0.41
CA GLN A 83 4.02 -8.77 0.61
C GLN A 83 3.39 -8.11 -0.63
N PRO A 84 2.23 -7.45 -0.48
CA PRO A 84 1.68 -6.66 -1.56
C PRO A 84 2.61 -5.52 -1.91
N ALA A 85 2.60 -5.11 -3.18
CA ALA A 85 3.29 -3.92 -3.65
C ALA A 85 2.91 -2.69 -2.79
N ALA A 86 3.83 -1.74 -2.67
CA ALA A 86 3.55 -0.51 -1.95
C ALA A 86 2.48 0.32 -2.68
N SER A 87 1.68 1.03 -1.90
CA SER A 87 0.81 2.10 -2.42
C SER A 87 1.57 3.40 -2.61
N GLU A 88 1.06 4.31 -3.44
CA GLU A 88 1.67 5.64 -3.64
C GLU A 88 1.78 6.40 -2.32
N GLU A 89 0.76 6.31 -1.46
CA GLU A 89 0.72 6.93 -0.15
C GLU A 89 1.75 6.32 0.82
N GLU A 90 2.07 5.02 0.69
CA GLU A 90 3.17 4.41 1.44
C GLU A 90 4.53 4.92 0.97
N ILE A 91 4.71 5.08 -0.35
CA ILE A 91 5.96 5.59 -0.92
C ILE A 91 6.19 7.04 -0.48
N LEU A 92 5.14 7.87 -0.54
CA LEU A 92 5.19 9.25 -0.04
C LEU A 92 5.48 9.30 1.47
N ALA A 93 4.81 8.46 2.28
CA ALA A 93 5.08 8.39 3.70
C ALA A 93 6.52 7.96 4.01
N ALA A 94 7.09 7.03 3.23
CA ALA A 94 8.47 6.61 3.37
C ALA A 94 9.44 7.74 3.00
N ALA A 95 9.14 8.47 1.92
CA ALA A 95 9.90 9.65 1.51
C ALA A 95 9.89 10.73 2.60
N GLU A 96 8.75 10.98 3.25
CA GLU A 96 8.67 11.92 4.38
C GLU A 96 9.59 11.52 5.54
N VAL A 97 9.66 10.23 5.89
CA VAL A 97 10.57 9.74 6.92
C VAL A 97 12.03 9.98 6.52
N LEU A 98 12.36 9.74 5.25
CA LEU A 98 13.70 10.02 4.70
C LEU A 98 14.05 11.50 4.82
N TYR A 99 13.16 12.41 4.41
CA TYR A 99 13.41 13.86 4.44
C TYR A 99 13.52 14.45 5.85
N ARG A 100 13.06 13.74 6.90
CA ARG A 100 13.27 14.14 8.30
C ARG A 100 14.68 13.88 8.79
N GLN A 101 15.47 13.06 8.09
CA GLN A 101 16.86 12.79 8.44
C GLN A 101 17.79 13.75 7.71
N PRO A 102 18.51 14.67 8.40
CA PRO A 102 19.26 15.74 7.74
C PRO A 102 20.29 15.24 6.71
N ASP A 103 20.97 14.14 7.01
CA ASP A 103 22.00 13.61 6.11
C ASP A 103 21.41 12.97 4.86
N LEU A 104 20.27 12.30 4.96
CA LEU A 104 19.60 11.69 3.81
C LEU A 104 18.82 12.71 3.01
N ALA A 105 18.21 13.70 3.66
CA ALA A 105 17.58 14.83 3.01
C ALA A 105 18.58 15.58 2.10
N ARG A 106 19.82 15.78 2.57
CA ARG A 106 20.89 16.40 1.78
C ARG A 106 21.24 15.58 0.53
N VAL A 107 21.34 14.25 0.66
CA VAL A 107 21.60 13.36 -0.48
C VAL A 107 20.42 13.35 -1.45
N ALA A 108 19.19 13.31 -0.94
CA ALA A 108 17.97 13.35 -1.74
C ALA A 108 17.82 14.65 -2.53
N GLN A 109 18.22 15.80 -1.96
CA GLN A 109 18.23 17.09 -2.66
C GLN A 109 19.24 17.15 -3.83
N GLN A 110 20.28 16.32 -3.80
CA GLN A 110 21.28 16.22 -4.86
C GLN A 110 20.91 15.23 -5.97
N GLY A 111 19.79 14.55 -5.82
CA GLY A 111 19.37 13.44 -6.67
C GLY A 111 17.87 13.38 -6.92
N ILE A 112 17.45 12.25 -7.47
CA ILE A 112 16.05 11.92 -7.72
C ILE A 112 15.72 10.71 -6.85
N LEU A 113 14.67 10.83 -6.05
CA LEU A 113 14.10 9.71 -5.34
C LEU A 113 13.30 8.87 -6.34
N GLU A 114 13.70 7.62 -6.51
CA GLU A 114 13.03 6.63 -7.32
C GLU A 114 12.69 5.40 -6.50
N ASP A 115 11.88 4.54 -7.11
CA ASP A 115 11.38 3.32 -6.51
C ASP A 115 10.53 3.56 -5.25
N GLY A 116 10.08 2.46 -4.67
CA GLY A 116 9.09 2.44 -3.61
C GLY A 116 8.60 1.03 -3.37
N PHE A 117 9.53 0.10 -3.22
CA PHE A 117 9.19 -1.31 -3.16
C PHE A 117 8.93 -1.75 -1.74
N ALA A 118 7.85 -2.49 -1.53
CA ALA A 118 7.69 -3.27 -0.32
C ALA A 118 8.74 -4.39 -0.29
N VAL A 119 9.51 -4.47 0.80
CA VAL A 119 10.59 -5.44 0.95
C VAL A 119 10.42 -6.24 2.24
N THR A 120 11.07 -7.40 2.28
CA THR A 120 11.24 -8.17 3.52
C THR A 120 12.07 -7.36 4.53
N PRO A 121 11.87 -7.58 5.84
CA PRO A 121 12.70 -6.93 6.87
C PRO A 121 14.19 -7.21 6.63
N PRO A 122 15.07 -6.23 6.90
CA PRO A 122 16.50 -6.51 7.07
C PRO A 122 16.75 -7.52 8.21
N PRO A 123 17.89 -8.22 8.22
CA PRO A 123 18.27 -9.10 9.32
C PRO A 123 18.16 -8.42 10.70
N GLY A 124 17.56 -9.12 11.66
CA GLY A 124 17.37 -8.61 13.03
C GLY A 124 16.18 -7.66 13.21
N GLN A 125 15.41 -7.38 12.16
CA GLN A 125 14.21 -6.54 12.22
C GLN A 125 12.91 -7.37 12.29
N PRO A 126 11.82 -6.86 12.93
CA PRO A 126 10.55 -7.59 13.03
C PRO A 126 9.92 -7.92 11.66
N THR A 127 9.50 -9.17 11.47
CA THR A 127 8.88 -9.65 10.22
C THR A 127 7.44 -9.21 10.01
N THR A 128 6.79 -8.73 11.07
CA THR A 128 5.43 -8.18 11.05
C THR A 128 5.39 -6.73 10.58
N ASP A 129 6.53 -6.07 10.49
CA ASP A 129 6.57 -4.65 10.14
C ASP A 129 6.59 -4.45 8.62
N ARG A 130 6.16 -3.27 8.19
CA ARG A 130 6.08 -2.91 6.77
C ARG A 130 7.31 -2.10 6.39
N TYR A 131 8.12 -2.64 5.50
CA TYR A 131 9.36 -2.00 5.04
C TYR A 131 9.23 -1.56 3.59
N ILE A 132 9.57 -0.30 3.32
CA ILE A 132 9.65 0.26 1.99
C ILE A 132 11.10 0.60 1.68
N GLN A 133 11.63 0.08 0.57
CA GLN A 133 12.92 0.47 0.05
C GLN A 133 12.75 1.57 -1.00
N LEU A 134 13.51 2.65 -0.81
CA LEU A 134 13.64 3.78 -1.70
C LEU A 134 15.06 3.84 -2.25
N ARG A 135 15.22 4.32 -3.48
CA ARG A 135 16.53 4.56 -4.09
C ARG A 135 16.69 6.04 -4.40
N ILE A 136 17.85 6.58 -4.08
CA ILE A 136 18.23 7.93 -4.48
C ILE A 136 19.24 7.77 -5.61
N LEU A 137 18.85 8.17 -6.81
CA LEU A 137 19.74 8.23 -7.97
C LEU A 137 20.29 9.64 -8.14
N ASN A 138 21.38 9.80 -8.87
CA ASN A 138 21.81 11.11 -9.34
C ASN A 138 20.81 11.70 -10.36
N ASN A 139 20.92 13.00 -10.65
CA ASN A 139 19.93 13.72 -11.45
C ASN A 139 19.73 13.20 -12.89
N ASN A 140 20.72 12.51 -13.46
CA ASN A 140 20.62 11.90 -14.78
C ASN A 140 20.21 10.41 -14.74
N ARG A 141 19.91 9.86 -13.55
CA ARG A 141 19.49 8.47 -13.30
C ARG A 141 20.51 7.41 -13.75
N THR A 142 21.79 7.77 -13.83
CA THR A 142 22.85 6.83 -14.24
C THR A 142 23.58 6.17 -13.08
N GLN A 143 23.44 6.71 -11.86
CA GLN A 143 24.16 6.24 -10.68
C GLN A 143 23.24 6.21 -9.46
N LEU A 144 23.28 5.10 -8.74
CA LEU A 144 22.69 4.99 -7.40
C LEU A 144 23.57 5.73 -6.39
N LEU A 145 23.03 6.77 -5.77
CA LEU A 145 23.70 7.51 -4.69
C LEU A 145 23.49 6.82 -3.34
N ARG A 146 22.28 6.31 -3.11
CA ARG A 146 21.94 5.64 -1.86
C ARG A 146 20.70 4.77 -1.98
N THR A 147 20.70 3.64 -1.28
CA THR A 147 19.49 2.87 -0.97
C THR A 147 19.08 3.17 0.47
N VAL A 148 17.78 3.33 0.71
CA VAL A 148 17.23 3.59 2.05
C VAL A 148 16.07 2.65 2.29
N THR A 149 16.10 1.89 3.38
CA THR A 149 14.95 1.10 3.82
C THR A 149 14.27 1.79 5.00
N VAL A 150 12.96 2.01 4.87
CA VAL A 150 12.12 2.66 5.85
C VAL A 150 11.16 1.64 6.45
N ASN A 151 11.14 1.52 7.78
CA ASN A 151 10.10 0.83 8.52
C ASN A 151 8.92 1.79 8.71
N LEU A 152 7.84 1.60 7.94
CA LEU A 152 6.62 2.41 8.03
C LEU A 152 5.76 2.09 9.26
N THR A 153 5.90 0.91 9.84
CA THR A 153 5.18 0.58 11.08
C THR A 153 5.68 1.46 12.23
N GLN A 154 7.01 1.59 12.34
CA GLN A 154 7.69 2.34 13.39
C GLN A 154 8.03 3.78 13.01
N ILE A 155 7.87 4.16 11.73
CA ILE A 155 8.19 5.49 11.20
C ILE A 155 9.68 5.81 11.41
N ALA A 156 10.55 4.87 11.00
CA ALA A 156 11.99 4.94 11.21
C ALA A 156 12.78 4.43 10.00
N ILE A 157 14.01 4.92 9.85
CA ILE A 157 14.96 4.36 8.89
C ILE A 157 15.70 3.21 9.54
N VAL A 158 15.82 2.11 8.82
CA VAL A 158 16.56 0.94 9.27
C VAL A 158 17.85 0.81 8.47
N PRO A 159 18.96 0.37 9.09
CA PRO A 159 20.18 0.08 8.37
C PRO A 159 19.92 -0.95 7.27
N THR A 160 20.34 -0.63 6.05
CA THR A 160 20.46 -1.61 4.98
C THR A 160 21.79 -2.33 5.15
N THR A 161 21.74 -3.64 5.38
CA THR A 161 22.90 -4.50 5.15
C THR A 161 23.00 -4.70 3.63
N ASP A 162 23.93 -3.98 3.01
CA ASP A 162 24.41 -4.29 1.66
C ASP A 162 25.36 -5.50 1.70
#